data_AF-A0A151RTQ8-F1
#
_entry.id   AF-A0A151RTQ8-F1
#
_cell.length_a   1.000
_cell.length_b   1.000
_cell.length_c   1.000
_cell.angle_alpha   90.00
_cell.angle_beta   90.00
_cell.angle_gamma   90.00
#
_symmetry.space_group_name_H-M   'P 1'
#
loop_
_entity.id
_entity.type
_entity.pdbx_description
1 polymer ?
#
loop_
_entity_poly.entity_id
_entity_poly.type
_entity_poly.pdbx_seq_one_letter_code
_entity_poly.pdbx_strand_id
1 'polypeptide(L)'
;MKLDVPRFDGADLDDWLFRIEAYFDYYGTPPDTRLQIVSFHLEGRAGAWFQWAKRNDLFFNWPSFITAVKHRFDPNVYEDYEGNLSKLT
;
A
#
# COMPACT_ATOMS: atom_id res chain seq x y z
N MET A 1 -20.86 9.04 11.84
CA MET A 1 -19.45 9.44 12.03
C MET A 1 -18.78 9.42 10.66
N LYS A 2 -17.96 10.42 10.32
CA LYS A 2 -17.21 10.44 9.05
C LYS A 2 -15.74 10.27 9.38
N LEU A 3 -15.11 9.21 8.88
CA LEU A 3 -13.68 9.02 8.96
C LEU A 3 -13.02 9.75 7.80
N ASP A 4 -11.86 10.35 8.05
CA ASP A 4 -11.01 10.87 6.98
C ASP A 4 -10.20 9.74 6.36
N VAL A 5 -9.93 9.84 5.06
CA VAL A 5 -9.07 8.88 4.37
C VAL A 5 -7.64 8.99 4.93
N PRO A 6 -7.04 7.89 5.41
CA PRO A 6 -5.66 7.89 5.87
C PRO A 6 -4.68 8.32 4.76
N ARG A 7 -3.87 9.33 5.06
CA ARG A 7 -2.79 9.80 4.18
C ARG A 7 -1.55 8.93 4.35
N PHE A 8 -0.77 8.81 3.28
CA PHE A 8 0.50 8.09 3.30
C PHE A 8 1.57 8.89 2.58
N ASP A 9 2.65 9.20 3.31
CA ASP A 9 3.82 9.87 2.77
C ASP A 9 4.97 8.89 2.48
N GLY A 10 4.83 7.63 2.91
CA GLY A 10 5.85 6.59 2.80
C GLY A 10 6.47 6.15 4.12
N ALA A 11 6.03 6.68 5.27
CA ALA A 11 6.40 6.25 6.61
C ALA A 11 5.35 5.31 7.23
N ASP A 12 5.77 4.47 8.19
CA ASP A 12 4.91 3.59 8.99
C ASP A 12 3.88 2.81 8.17
N LEU A 13 4.37 2.03 7.20
CA LEU A 13 3.53 1.32 6.24
C LEU A 13 2.47 0.43 6.91
N ASP A 14 2.82 -0.27 7.99
CA ASP A 14 1.91 -1.18 8.69
C ASP A 14 0.72 -0.44 9.32
N ASP A 15 0.95 0.70 9.98
CA ASP A 15 -0.12 1.53 10.55
C ASP A 15 -1.02 2.05 9.43
N TRP A 16 -0.44 2.56 8.35
CA TRP A 16 -1.22 3.06 7.24
C TRP A 16 -2.06 1.96 6.58
N LEU A 17 -1.48 0.78 6.32
CA LEU A 17 -2.19 -0.38 5.76
C LEU A 17 -3.36 -0.82 6.64
N PHE A 18 -3.14 -0.92 7.95
CA PHE A 18 -4.19 -1.28 8.88
C PHE A 18 -5.36 -0.28 8.84
N ARG A 19 -5.04 1.02 8.84
CA ARG A 19 -6.06 2.09 8.83
C ARG A 19 -6.79 2.21 7.51
N ILE A 20 -6.11 2.08 6.37
CA ILE A 20 -6.74 2.22 5.05
C ILE A 20 -7.65 1.03 4.73
N GLU A 21 -7.28 -0.19 5.11
CA GLU A 21 -8.14 -1.37 4.98
C GLU A 21 -9.37 -1.24 5.89
N ALA A 22 -9.20 -0.84 7.16
CA ALA A 22 -10.32 -0.60 8.07
C ALA A 22 -11.28 0.49 7.55
N TYR A 23 -10.75 1.56 6.94
CA TYR A 23 -11.57 2.59 6.27
C TYR A 23 -12.40 1.99 5.14
N PHE A 24 -11.79 1.20 4.26
CA PHE A 24 -12.51 0.60 3.14
C PHE A 24 -13.54 -0.43 3.56
N ASP A 25 -13.26 -1.21 4.59
CA ASP A 25 -14.20 -2.18 5.15
C ASP A 25 -15.40 -1.48 5.79
N TYR A 26 -15.16 -0.42 6.56
CA TYR A 26 -16.23 0.38 7.17
C TYR A 26 -17.18 0.99 6.13
N TYR A 27 -16.64 1.50 5.02
CA TYR A 27 -17.42 2.10 3.94
C TYR A 27 -17.86 1.13 2.84
N GLY A 28 -17.50 -0.17 2.92
CA GLY A 28 -17.80 -1.15 1.88
C GLY A 28 -17.22 -0.79 0.51
N THR A 29 -16.02 -0.20 0.48
CA THR A 29 -15.42 0.36 -0.74
C THR A 29 -14.91 -0.75 -1.68
N PRO A 30 -15.44 -0.83 -2.92
CA PRO A 30 -15.03 -1.86 -3.88
C PRO A 30 -13.55 -1.73 -4.29
N PRO A 31 -12.81 -2.84 -4.49
CA PRO A 31 -11.39 -2.85 -4.85
C PRO A 31 -11.01 -1.92 -6.01
N ASP A 32 -11.86 -1.86 -7.05
CA ASP A 32 -11.62 -1.04 -8.24
C ASP A 32 -11.58 0.47 -7.94
N THR A 33 -12.25 0.90 -6.87
CA THR A 33 -12.29 2.31 -6.44
C THR A 33 -11.22 2.66 -5.40
N ARG A 34 -10.71 1.67 -4.66
CA ARG A 34 -9.70 1.86 -3.60
C ARG A 34 -8.45 2.55 -4.12
N LEU A 35 -7.93 2.08 -5.27
CA LEU A 35 -6.72 2.64 -5.88
C LEU A 35 -6.91 4.10 -6.30
N GLN A 36 -8.09 4.44 -6.81
CA GLN A 36 -8.42 5.82 -7.17
C GLN A 36 -8.45 6.72 -5.93
N ILE A 37 -9.11 6.28 -4.84
CA ILE A 37 -9.19 7.03 -3.58
C ILE A 37 -7.80 7.26 -2.98
N VAL A 38 -6.99 6.22 -2.88
CA VAL A 38 -5.63 6.32 -2.32
C VAL A 38 -4.79 7.27 -3.14
N SER A 39 -4.89 7.29 -4.47
CA SER A 39 -4.04 8.15 -5.30
C SER A 39 -4.13 9.65 -4.99
N PHE A 40 -5.28 10.12 -4.45
CA PHE A 40 -5.46 11.50 -3.98
C PHE A 40 -4.88 11.79 -2.60
N HIS A 41 -4.54 10.75 -1.82
CA HIS A 41 -4.10 10.85 -0.42
C HIS A 41 -2.66 10.32 -0.22
N LEU A 42 -1.95 10.08 -1.32
CA LEU A 42 -0.52 9.83 -1.31
C LEU A 42 0.24 11.15 -1.37
N GLU A 43 1.15 11.34 -0.43
CA GLU A 43 1.89 12.58 -0.23
C GLU A 43 3.40 12.33 -0.33
N GLY A 44 4.18 13.40 -0.43
CA GLY A 44 5.64 13.34 -0.41
C GLY A 44 6.24 12.26 -1.32
N ARG A 45 7.08 11.39 -0.75
CA ARG A 45 7.79 10.34 -1.50
C ARG A 45 6.86 9.24 -2.00
N ALA A 46 5.79 8.92 -1.28
CA ALA A 46 4.80 7.94 -1.73
C ALA A 46 4.02 8.42 -2.96
N GLY A 47 3.60 9.69 -2.97
CA GLY A 47 2.92 10.30 -4.13
C GLY A 47 3.81 10.32 -5.38
N ALA A 48 5.06 10.76 -5.24
CA ALA A 48 6.02 10.76 -6.35
C ALA A 48 6.28 9.35 -6.90
N TRP A 49 6.47 8.37 -6.01
CA TRP A 49 6.67 6.97 -6.40
C TRP A 49 5.43 6.40 -7.11
N PHE A 50 4.22 6.67 -6.61
CA PHE A 50 2.99 6.15 -7.23
C PHE A 50 2.87 6.57 -8.69
N GLN A 51 3.13 7.85 -8.99
CA GLN A 51 3.08 8.35 -10.36
C GLN A 51 4.10 7.68 -11.28
N TRP A 52 5.31 7.42 -10.77
CA TRP A 52 6.33 6.69 -11.51
C TRP A 52 5.94 5.23 -11.71
N ALA A 53 5.50 4.55 -10.65
CA ALA A 53 5.13 3.13 -10.67
C ALA A 53 3.93 2.88 -11.60
N LYS A 54 2.93 3.77 -11.57
CA LYS A 54 1.78 3.72 -12.49
C LYS A 54 2.17 3.97 -13.95
N ARG A 55 3.14 4.85 -14.21
CA ARG A 55 3.68 5.09 -15.57
C ARG A 55 4.48 3.91 -16.12
N ASN A 56 4.98 3.05 -15.25
CA ASN A 56 5.75 1.86 -15.60
C ASN A 56 4.93 0.57 -15.39
N ASP A 57 3.60 0.68 -15.30
CA ASP A 57 2.69 -0.47 -15.26
C ASP A 57 3.01 -1.49 -14.15
N LEU A 58 3.52 -1.02 -13.00
CA LEU A 58 3.91 -1.90 -11.89
C LEU A 58 2.72 -2.49 -11.12
N PHE A 59 1.53 -1.92 -11.29
CA PHE A 59 0.29 -2.41 -10.69
C PHE A 59 -0.92 -1.91 -11.49
N PHE A 60 -2.02 -2.66 -11.42
CA PHE A 60 -3.26 -2.35 -12.14
C PHE A 60 -4.51 -2.41 -11.27
N ASN A 61 -4.41 -2.97 -10.07
CA ASN A 61 -5.52 -3.18 -9.15
C ASN A 61 -5.03 -3.07 -7.70
N TRP A 62 -5.97 -3.07 -6.75
CA TRP A 62 -5.65 -2.94 -5.33
C TRP A 62 -4.63 -3.99 -4.82
N PRO A 63 -4.80 -5.30 -5.08
CA PRO A 63 -3.82 -6.30 -4.62
C PRO A 63 -2.40 -6.07 -5.16
N SER A 64 -2.24 -5.84 -6.47
CA SER A 64 -0.92 -5.59 -7.06
C SER A 64 -0.29 -4.30 -6.53
N PHE A 65 -1.11 -3.27 -6.26
CA PHE A 65 -0.64 -2.04 -5.63
C PHE A 65 -0.12 -2.30 -4.21
N ILE A 66 -0.83 -3.05 -3.37
CA ILE A 66 -0.37 -3.39 -2.01
C ILE A 66 0.97 -4.14 -2.05
N THR A 67 1.13 -5.11 -2.95
CA THR A 67 2.42 -5.82 -3.12
C THR A 67 3.54 -4.85 -3.50
N ALA A 68 3.30 -3.94 -4.46
CA ALA A 68 4.29 -2.97 -4.89
C ALA A 68 4.64 -1.96 -3.79
N VAL A 69 3.65 -1.53 -2.99
CA VAL A 69 3.84 -0.63 -1.84
C VAL A 69 4.71 -1.30 -0.79
N LYS A 70 4.41 -2.55 -0.41
CA LYS A 70 5.21 -3.33 0.54
C LYS A 70 6.65 -3.43 0.07
N HIS A 71 6.88 -3.89 -1.16
CA HIS A 71 8.23 -3.96 -1.72
C HIS A 71 8.99 -2.62 -1.69
N ARG A 72 8.28 -1.48 -1.79
CA ARG A 72 8.90 -0.15 -1.84
C ARG A 72 9.18 0.48 -0.48
N PHE A 73 8.29 0.27 0.48
CA PHE A 73 8.22 1.04 1.73
C PHE A 73 8.26 0.21 3.00
N ASP A 74 8.13 -1.11 2.92
CA ASP A 74 8.33 -1.99 4.06
C ASP A 74 9.84 -2.00 4.40
N PRO A 75 10.23 -1.62 5.64
CA PRO A 75 11.63 -1.66 6.06
C PRO A 75 12.17 -3.09 6.17
N ASN A 76 11.30 -4.10 6.26
CA ASN A 76 11.64 -5.50 6.54
C ASN A 76 11.49 -6.41 5.31
N VAL A 77 11.38 -5.87 4.09
CA VAL A 77 11.27 -6.68 2.84
C VAL A 77 12.34 -7.76 2.73
N TYR A 78 13.50 -7.59 3.38
CA TYR A 78 14.58 -8.58 3.39
C TYR A 78 14.44 -9.68 4.47
N GLU A 79 13.72 -9.46 5.58
CA GLU A 79 13.56 -10.48 6.64
C GLU A 79 12.58 -11.59 6.23
N ASP A 80 11.59 -11.30 5.38
CA ASP A 80 10.57 -12.29 4.98
C ASP A 80 11.08 -13.30 3.92
N TYR A 81 12.18 -12.98 3.23
CA TYR A 81 12.89 -13.94 2.39
C TYR A 81 13.74 -14.92 3.22
N GLU A 82 14.32 -14.49 4.34
CA GLU A 82 15.14 -15.36 5.20
C GLU A 82 14.29 -16.32 6.07
N GLY A 83 13.09 -15.90 6.47
CA GLY A 83 12.12 -16.75 7.16
C GLY A 83 11.58 -17.93 6.31
N ASN A 84 11.64 -17.81 4.98
CA ASN A 84 11.27 -18.88 4.04
C ASN A 84 12.46 -19.76 3.63
N LEU A 85 13.69 -19.23 3.61
CA LEU A 85 14.90 -20.01 3.31
C LEU A 85 15.33 -20.94 4.46
N SER A 86 15.06 -20.55 5.70
CA SER A 86 15.35 -21.34 6.91
C SER A 86 14.46 -22.58 7.09
N LYS A 87 13.42 -22.77 6.27
CA LYS A 87 12.54 -23.96 6.29
C LYS A 87 12.93 -25.04 5.27
N LEU A 88 14.04 -24.86 4.55
CA LEU A 88 14.56 -25.80 3.54
C LEU A 88 15.88 -26.47 3.94
N THR A 89 16.35 -26.30 5.18
CA THR A 89 17.51 -27.02 5.74
C THR A 89 17.07 -27.86 6.93
#